data_AF-A0A2M8T9H7-F1
#
_entry.id   AF-A0A2M8T9H7-F1
#
_cell.length_a   1.000
_cell.length_b   1.000
_cell.length_c   1.000
_cell.angle_alpha   90.00
_cell.angle_beta   90.00
_cell.angle_gamma   90.00
#
_symmetry.space_group_name_H-M   'P 1'
#
loop_
_entity.id
_entity.type
_entity.pdbx_description
1 polymer ?
#
loop_
_entity_poly.entity_id
_entity_poly.type
_entity_poly.pdbx_seq_one_letter_code
_entity_poly.pdbx_strand_id
1 'polypeptide(L)'
;MKIQVICEHCGKVVELTPQDIGKHSYIYDKLNDNDFSISDIEIDHDLSGDLDDINDLDDIDVDKTLNEIRVNCKNCGDYIILKGFEQF
;
A
#
# COMPACT_ATOMS: atom_id res chain seq x y z
N MET A 1 3.58 2.17 19.24
CA MET A 1 4.30 2.69 18.06
C MET A 1 3.32 3.53 17.26
N LYS A 2 3.78 4.59 16.58
CA LYS A 2 2.95 5.43 15.71
C LYS A 2 3.70 5.78 14.44
N ILE A 3 2.97 6.09 13.38
CA ILE A 3 3.49 6.61 12.11
C ILE A 3 2.86 7.98 11.88
N GLN A 4 3.62 8.93 11.33
CA GLN A 4 3.10 10.23 10.92
C GLN A 4 3.29 10.38 9.41
N VAL A 5 2.26 10.85 8.72
CA VAL A 5 2.36 11.29 7.32
C VAL A 5 2.31 12.81 7.33
N ILE A 6 3.36 13.43 6.78
CA ILE A 6 3.56 14.88 6.78
C ILE A 6 3.72 15.32 5.33
N CYS A 7 2.88 16.24 4.87
CA CYS A 7 3.11 16.97 3.63
C CYS A 7 3.92 18.22 3.94
N GLU A 8 5.21 18.22 3.64
CA GLU A 8 6.09 19.36 3.91
C GLU A 8 5.71 20.60 3.08
N HIS A 9 5.09 20.41 1.93
CA HIS A 9 4.69 21.50 1.05
C HIS A 9 3.56 22.37 1.64
N CYS A 10 2.56 21.78 2.29
CA CYS A 10 1.42 22.52 2.87
C CYS A 10 1.28 22.41 4.40
N GLY A 11 2.16 21.66 5.06
CA GLY A 11 2.19 21.50 6.52
C GLY A 11 1.09 20.60 7.08
N LYS A 12 0.31 19.90 6.25
CA LYS A 12 -0.69 18.92 6.71
C LYS A 12 -0.01 17.72 7.36
N VAL A 13 -0.57 17.28 8.48
CA VAL A 13 -0.06 16.16 9.28
C VAL A 13 -1.21 15.26 9.69
N VAL A 14 -0.99 13.95 9.59
CA VAL A 14 -1.88 12.93 10.13
C VAL A 14 -1.07 11.90 10.91
N GLU A 15 -1.61 11.49 12.06
CA GLU A 15 -0.98 10.50 12.94
C GLU A 15 -1.75 9.17 12.90
N LEU A 16 -1.03 8.11 12.58
CA LEU A 16 -1.52 6.74 12.50
C LEU A 16 -1.08 5.98 13.74
N THR A 17 -2.05 5.68 14.59
CA THR A 17 -1.89 4.82 15.77
C THR A 17 -2.53 3.45 15.51
N PRO A 18 -1.86 2.33 15.88
CA PRO A 18 -2.49 1.01 15.91
C PRO A 18 -3.73 1.03 16.82
N GLN A 19 -4.80 0.35 16.41
CA GLN A 19 -5.99 0.16 17.24
C GLN A 19 -5.95 -1.19 17.96
N ASP A 20 -6.80 -1.38 18.97
CA ASP A 20 -6.63 -2.40 20.02
C ASP A 20 -6.78 -3.88 19.56
N ILE A 21 -7.20 -4.14 18.31
CA ILE A 21 -7.30 -5.51 17.77
C ILE A 21 -6.05 -5.82 16.94
N GLY A 22 -5.06 -6.40 17.61
CA GLY A 22 -3.74 -6.66 17.04
C GLY A 22 -2.99 -5.36 16.74
N LYS A 23 -1.70 -5.40 16.49
CA LYS A 23 -0.88 -4.19 16.27
C LYS A 23 -1.13 -3.55 14.89
N HIS A 24 -2.38 -3.52 14.42
CA HIS A 24 -2.80 -3.05 13.11
C HIS A 24 -3.41 -1.64 13.19
N SER A 25 -3.20 -0.84 12.15
CA SER A 25 -3.89 0.44 11.97
C SER A 25 -4.61 0.42 10.63
N TYR A 26 -5.91 0.70 10.63
CA TYR A 26 -6.68 0.90 9.41
C TYR A 26 -6.51 2.34 8.95
N ILE A 27 -5.89 2.51 7.78
CA ILE A 27 -5.37 3.81 7.32
C ILE A 27 -6.29 4.53 6.33
N TYR A 28 -7.22 3.82 5.68
CA TYR A 28 -8.05 4.41 4.61
C TYR A 28 -8.86 5.62 5.10
N ASP A 29 -9.72 5.43 6.11
CA ASP A 29 -10.58 6.49 6.64
C ASP A 29 -9.74 7.61 7.28
N LYS A 30 -8.76 7.23 8.11
CA LYS A 30 -7.90 8.21 8.81
C LYS A 30 -7.14 9.13 7.85
N LEU A 31 -6.64 8.60 6.74
CA LEU A 31 -5.96 9.41 5.73
C LEU A 31 -6.98 10.26 4.96
N ASN A 32 -8.08 9.65 4.49
CA ASN A 32 -9.11 10.35 3.73
C ASN A 32 -9.72 11.53 4.48
N ASP A 33 -10.00 11.37 5.77
CA ASP A 33 -10.56 12.40 6.64
C ASP A 33 -9.58 13.55 6.92
N ASN A 34 -8.29 13.36 6.62
CA ASN A 34 -7.21 14.32 6.90
C ASN A 34 -6.50 14.80 5.63
N ASP A 35 -7.22 14.84 4.50
CA ASP A 35 -6.71 15.33 3.20
C ASP A 35 -5.53 14.53 2.64
N PHE A 36 -5.44 13.24 2.99
CA PHE A 36 -4.53 12.30 2.35
C PHE A 36 -5.33 11.19 1.64
N SER A 37 -4.75 10.56 0.62
CA SER A 37 -5.31 9.34 0.04
C SER A 37 -4.23 8.42 -0.46
N ILE A 38 -4.49 7.12 -0.34
CA ILE A 38 -3.69 6.09 -1.00
C ILE A 38 -4.31 5.82 -2.36
N SER A 39 -3.50 5.91 -3.41
CA SER A 39 -3.87 5.51 -4.77
C SER A 39 -2.81 4.57 -5.34
N ASP A 40 -3.13 3.94 -6.47
CA ASP A 40 -2.18 3.20 -7.31
C ASP A 40 -1.38 2.15 -6.54
N ILE A 41 -2.10 1.21 -5.93
CA ILE A 41 -1.49 -0.02 -5.41
C ILE A 41 -1.15 -0.89 -6.60
N GLU A 42 0.11 -0.91 -7.00
CA GLU A 42 0.61 -1.80 -8.05
C GLU A 42 0.95 -3.15 -7.42
N ILE A 43 0.24 -4.19 -7.86
CA ILE A 43 0.49 -5.57 -7.45
C ILE A 43 0.95 -6.31 -8.69
N ASP A 44 2.19 -6.79 -8.69
CA ASP A 44 2.65 -7.71 -9.73
C ASP A 44 2.10 -9.11 -9.47
N HIS A 45 1.78 -9.76 -10.58
CA HIS A 45 1.37 -11.15 -10.64
C HIS A 45 2.46 -11.90 -11.38
N ASP A 46 3.42 -12.45 -10.64
CA ASP A 46 4.36 -13.40 -11.23
C ASP A 46 3.71 -14.78 -11.22
N LEU A 47 3.66 -15.39 -12.41
CA LEU A 47 3.22 -16.77 -12.58
C LEU A 47 4.42 -17.66 -12.29
N SER A 48 4.48 -18.25 -11.09
CA SER A 48 5.51 -19.22 -10.74
C SER A 48 4.96 -20.63 -10.90
N GLY A 49 5.38 -21.33 -11.95
CA GLY A 49 5.02 -22.72 -12.21
C GLY A 49 5.65 -23.22 -13.50
N ASP A 50 6.06 -24.49 -13.54
CA ASP A 50 6.50 -25.14 -14.77
C ASP A 50 5.30 -25.21 -15.73
N LEU A 51 5.28 -24.29 -16.72
CA LEU A 51 4.19 -24.13 -17.70
C LEU A 51 3.91 -25.40 -18.53
N ASP A 52 4.82 -26.38 -18.48
CA ASP A 52 4.76 -27.62 -19.24
C ASP A 52 3.84 -28.68 -18.60
N ASP A 53 3.45 -28.54 -17.33
CA ASP A 53 2.60 -29.50 -16.59
C ASP A 53 1.23 -28.94 -16.13
N ILE A 54 0.87 -27.73 -16.54
CA ILE A 54 -0.42 -27.10 -16.20
C ILE A 54 -1.56 -27.82 -16.92
N ASN A 55 -2.36 -28.58 -16.18
CA ASN A 55 -3.56 -29.24 -16.71
C ASN A 55 -4.85 -28.47 -16.36
N ASP A 56 -4.84 -27.65 -15.31
CA ASP A 56 -5.95 -26.77 -14.92
C ASP A 56 -5.46 -25.39 -14.45
N LEU A 57 -6.32 -24.36 -14.57
CA LEU A 57 -6.02 -22.98 -14.13
C LEU A 57 -5.76 -22.85 -12.61
N ASP A 58 -6.15 -23.85 -11.84
CA ASP A 58 -5.93 -23.94 -10.39
C ASP A 58 -4.48 -24.37 -10.04
N ASP A 59 -3.69 -24.85 -11.02
CA ASP A 59 -2.28 -25.23 -10.84
C ASP A 59 -1.32 -24.03 -10.89
N ILE A 60 -1.86 -22.82 -11.13
CA ILE A 60 -1.10 -21.59 -11.23
C ILE A 60 -1.07 -20.90 -9.86
N ASP A 61 0.06 -21.04 -9.15
CA ASP A 61 0.36 -20.18 -8.02
C ASP A 61 0.69 -18.77 -8.54
N VAL A 62 -0.22 -17.82 -8.25
CA VAL A 62 -0.02 -16.40 -8.55
C VAL A 62 0.55 -15.74 -7.30
N ASP A 63 1.87 -15.56 -7.30
CA ASP A 63 2.53 -14.76 -6.28
C ASP A 63 2.17 -13.28 -6.46
N LYS A 64 1.53 -12.71 -5.44
CA LYS A 64 1.12 -11.30 -5.43
C LYS A 64 2.16 -10.47 -4.70
N THR A 65 2.95 -9.70 -5.45
CA THR A 65 3.95 -8.80 -4.87
C THR A 65 3.42 -7.37 -4.85
N LEU A 66 3.46 -6.72 -3.69
CA LEU A 66 3.19 -5.29 -3.58
C LEU A 66 4.41 -4.50 -4.06
N ASN A 67 4.26 -3.71 -5.12
CA ASN A 67 5.37 -2.95 -5.70
C ASN A 67 5.36 -1.48 -5.32
N GLU A 68 4.19 -0.86 -5.38
CA GLU A 68 4.01 0.57 -5.22
C GLU A 68 2.84 0.88 -4.29
N ILE A 69 3.05 1.85 -3.39
CA ILE A 69 1.98 2.58 -2.73
C ILE A 69 2.20 4.07 -2.98
N ARG A 70 1.24 4.75 -3.61
CA ARG A 70 1.24 6.21 -3.71
C ARG A 70 0.40 6.83 -2.60
N VAL A 71 0.98 7.79 -1.88
CA VAL A 71 0.29 8.62 -0.89
C VAL A 71 0.19 10.04 -1.42
N ASN A 72 -1.04 10.51 -1.60
CA ASN A 72 -1.35 11.83 -2.15
C ASN A 72 -1.84 12.78 -1.06
N CYS A 73 -1.43 14.05 -1.11
CA CYS A 73 -2.01 15.13 -0.31
C CYS A 73 -3.09 15.85 -1.14
N LYS A 74 -4.36 15.64 -0.79
CA LYS A 74 -5.52 16.26 -1.46
C LYS A 74 -5.56 17.77 -1.28
N ASN A 75 -4.92 18.29 -0.23
CA ASN A 75 -4.91 19.73 0.06
C ASN A 75 -4.09 20.55 -0.95
N CYS A 76 -2.97 20.00 -1.45
CA CYS A 76 -2.07 20.75 -2.34
C CYS A 76 -1.64 19.99 -3.61
N GLY A 77 -2.04 18.74 -3.78
CA GLY A 77 -1.74 17.91 -4.95
C GLY A 77 -0.35 17.25 -4.93
N ASP A 78 0.45 17.49 -3.88
CA ASP A 78 1.76 16.84 -3.71
C ASP A 78 1.61 15.35 -3.35
N TYR A 79 2.63 14.54 -3.62
CA TYR A 79 2.58 13.09 -3.39
C TYR A 79 3.95 12.46 -3.13
N ILE A 80 3.93 11.30 -2.48
CA ILE A 80 5.10 10.43 -2.32
C ILE A 80 4.76 9.03 -2.82
N ILE A 81 5.75 8.36 -3.40
CA ILE A 81 5.66 6.98 -3.87
C ILE A 81 6.57 6.12 -2.99
N LEU A 82 5.99 5.09 -2.36
CA LEU A 82 6.70 4.07 -1.60
C LEU A 82 6.91 2.86 -2.50
N LYS A 83 8.17 2.44 -2.66
CA LYS A 83 8.59 1.25 -3.44
C LYS A 83 9.65 0.47 -2.68
N GLY A 84 10.00 -0.71 -3.21
CA GLY A 84 11.08 -1.54 -2.68
C GLY A 84 10.64 -2.43 -1.51
N PHE A 85 9.39 -2.89 -1.54
CA PHE A 85 8.91 -3.90 -0.60
C PHE A 85 9.61 -5.22 -0.93
N GLU A 86 10.30 -5.81 0.06
CA GLU A 86 10.96 -7.11 -0.11
C GLU A 86 9.92 -8.23 -0.17
N GLN A 87 10.13 -9.20 -1.06
CA GLN A 87 9.40 -10.46 -1.11
C GLN A 87 9.99 -11.39 -0.02
N PHE A 88 9.15 -11.93 0.86
CA PHE A 88 9.52 -12.90 1.90
C PHE A 88 9.01 -14.29 1.57
#